data_AF-A0A9D2I0Q2-F1
#
_entry.id   AF-A0A9D2I0Q2-F1
#
_cell.length_a   1.000
_cell.length_b   1.000
_cell.length_c   1.000
_cell.angle_alpha   90.00
_cell.angle_beta   90.00
_cell.angle_gamma   90.00
#
_symmetry.space_group_name_H-M   'P 1'
#
loop_
_entity.id
_entity.type
_entity.pdbx_description
1 polymer ?
#
loop_
_entity_poly.entity_id
_entity_poly.type
_entity_poly.pdbx_seq_one_letter_code
_entity_poly.pdbx_strand_id
1 'polypeptide(L)'
;MDYETDDILFETIREQNKQYLNIFEADLKATHLKMNTISNHLATVDFYINTYLLYYEPLEMAAGCGNEIHGFLGDFFIRKAMWSTPVTIKSTAASIKKFYKSMLDHGHVDKESYLILCDDIKENMSDWQAECEDYNNSDDLDW
;
A
#
# COMPACT_ATOMS: atom_id res chain seq x y z
N MET A 1 -19.50 0.60 -20.81
CA MET A 1 -18.69 -0.28 -19.95
C MET A 1 -19.49 -1.56 -19.81
N ASP A 2 -18.83 -2.70 -20.01
CA ASP A 2 -19.45 -4.01 -19.85
C ASP A 2 -19.19 -4.45 -18.41
N TYR A 3 -20.18 -4.31 -17.54
CA TYR A 3 -20.03 -4.53 -16.10
C TYR A 3 -19.53 -5.95 -15.77
N GLU A 4 -19.86 -6.94 -16.61
CA GLU A 4 -19.42 -8.31 -16.43
C GLU A 4 -17.90 -8.50 -16.64
N THR A 5 -17.27 -7.71 -17.52
CA THR A 5 -15.82 -7.80 -17.76
C THR A 5 -15.02 -7.18 -16.63
N ASP A 6 -15.53 -6.11 -16.03
CA ASP A 6 -14.85 -5.40 -14.94
C ASP A 6 -14.85 -6.26 -13.66
N ASP A 7 -15.98 -6.89 -13.32
CA ASP A 7 -16.09 -7.78 -12.16
C ASP A 7 -15.13 -8.99 -12.24
N ILE A 8 -14.98 -9.58 -13.43
CA ILE A 8 -14.02 -10.68 -13.66
C ILE A 8 -12.57 -10.21 -13.47
N LEU A 9 -12.25 -8.99 -13.90
CA LEU A 9 -10.92 -8.41 -13.73
C LEU A 9 -10.59 -8.18 -12.25
N PHE A 10 -11.51 -7.60 -11.47
CA PHE A 10 -11.33 -7.40 -10.03
C PHE A 10 -11.06 -8.71 -9.28
N GLU A 11 -11.86 -9.75 -9.55
CA GLU A 11 -11.69 -11.05 -8.89
C GLU A 11 -10.39 -11.74 -9.33
N THR A 12 -9.99 -11.58 -10.60
CA THR A 12 -8.70 -12.09 -11.09
C THR A 12 -7.52 -11.44 -10.35
N ILE A 13 -7.52 -10.11 -10.22
CA ILE A 13 -6.45 -9.40 -9.51
C ILE A 13 -6.44 -9.74 -8.03
N ARG A 14 -7.61 -9.86 -7.38
CA ARG A 14 -7.70 -10.28 -5.97
C ARG A 14 -7.14 -11.68 -5.75
N GLU A 15 -7.39 -12.62 -6.66
CA GLU A 15 -6.84 -13.97 -6.55
C GLU A 15 -5.32 -13.99 -6.73
N GLN A 16 -4.77 -13.18 -7.63
CA GLN A 16 -3.32 -12.97 -7.74
C GLN A 16 -2.73 -12.34 -6.47
N ASN A 17 -3.40 -11.31 -5.93
CA ASN A 17 -2.97 -10.61 -4.72
C ASN A 17 -2.90 -11.53 -3.49
N LYS A 18 -3.80 -12.53 -3.37
CA LYS A 18 -3.69 -13.56 -2.33
C LYS A 18 -2.37 -14.33 -2.40
N GLN A 19 -1.88 -14.62 -3.60
CA GLN A 19 -0.60 -15.31 -3.79
C GLN A 19 0.57 -14.44 -3.31
N TYR A 20 0.57 -13.15 -3.65
CA TYR A 20 1.58 -12.20 -3.18
C TYR A 20 1.57 -12.02 -1.66
N LEU A 21 0.38 -11.95 -1.04
CA LEU A 21 0.24 -11.89 0.41
C LEU A 21 0.76 -13.16 1.10
N ASN A 22 0.54 -14.35 0.52
CA ASN A 22 1.08 -15.60 1.05
C ASN A 22 2.61 -15.65 0.98
N ILE A 23 3.21 -15.19 -0.13
CA ILE A 23 4.66 -15.08 -0.28
C ILE A 23 5.22 -14.13 0.79
N PHE A 24 4.61 -12.95 0.92
CA PHE A 24 5.04 -11.97 1.90
C PHE A 24 4.87 -12.45 3.35
N GLU A 25 3.79 -13.17 3.66
CA GLU A 25 3.61 -13.80 4.97
C GLU A 25 4.71 -14.82 5.27
N ALA A 26 5.07 -15.66 4.29
CA ALA A 26 6.14 -16.64 4.44
C ALA A 26 7.49 -15.98 4.73
N ASP A 27 7.83 -14.92 3.99
CA ASP A 27 9.04 -14.13 4.22
C ASP A 27 9.03 -13.48 5.61
N LEU A 28 7.91 -12.91 6.02
CA LEU A 28 7.76 -12.32 7.35
C LEU A 28 7.89 -13.36 8.47
N LYS A 29 7.33 -14.57 8.31
CA LYS A 29 7.47 -15.67 9.28
C LYS A 29 8.91 -16.19 9.38
N ALA A 30 9.69 -16.08 8.30
CA ALA A 30 11.12 -16.39 8.32
C ALA A 30 11.94 -15.33 9.09
N THR A 31 11.41 -14.10 9.21
CA THR A 31 11.92 -13.12 10.16
C THR A 31 11.37 -13.42 11.56
N HIS A 32 12.17 -13.26 12.62
CA HIS A 32 11.77 -13.57 13.99
C HIS A 32 10.76 -12.53 14.58
N LEU A 33 9.88 -11.99 13.75
CA LEU A 33 8.84 -11.04 14.12
C LEU A 33 7.72 -11.74 14.89
N LYS A 34 7.03 -10.97 15.74
CA LYS A 34 5.85 -11.46 16.47
C LYS A 34 4.66 -11.56 15.51
N MET A 35 3.78 -12.53 15.74
CA MET A 35 2.58 -12.74 14.90
C MET A 35 1.70 -11.50 14.74
N ASN A 36 1.51 -10.69 15.80
CA ASN A 36 0.73 -9.45 15.70
C ASN A 36 1.38 -8.44 14.73
N THR A 37 2.71 -8.37 14.70
CA THR A 37 3.44 -7.50 13.77
C THR A 37 3.30 -8.00 12.33
N ILE A 38 3.36 -9.32 12.12
CA ILE A 38 3.13 -9.94 10.80
C ILE A 38 1.71 -9.62 10.31
N SER A 39 0.71 -9.83 11.16
CA SER A 39 -0.70 -9.53 10.85
C SER A 39 -0.90 -8.06 10.46
N ASN A 40 -0.30 -7.13 11.20
CA ASN A 40 -0.39 -5.70 10.88
C ASN A 40 0.25 -5.36 9.52
N HIS A 41 1.41 -5.95 9.20
CA HIS A 41 2.03 -5.76 7.89
C HIS A 41 1.14 -6.31 6.75
N LEU A 42 0.56 -7.51 6.93
CA LEU A 42 -0.34 -8.09 5.94
C LEU A 42 -1.59 -7.25 5.74
N ALA A 43 -2.26 -6.82 6.82
CA ALA A 43 -3.45 -5.99 6.73
C ALA A 43 -3.17 -4.64 6.05
N THR A 44 -2.00 -4.05 6.32
CA THR A 44 -1.58 -2.80 5.67
C THR A 44 -1.40 -3.00 4.16
N VAL A 45 -0.73 -4.08 3.75
CA VAL A 45 -0.45 -4.38 2.35
C VAL A 45 -1.72 -4.79 1.61
N ASP A 46 -2.56 -5.60 2.23
CA ASP A 46 -3.88 -5.96 1.71
C ASP A 46 -4.72 -4.72 1.44
N PHE A 47 -4.77 -3.77 2.38
CA PHE A 47 -5.44 -2.50 2.17
C PHE A 47 -4.88 -1.73 0.95
N TYR A 48 -3.56 -1.73 0.77
CA TYR A 48 -2.95 -1.08 -0.40
C TYR A 48 -3.33 -1.77 -1.72
N ILE A 49 -3.09 -3.07 -1.85
CA ILE A 49 -3.22 -3.77 -3.14
C ILE A 49 -4.66 -4.18 -3.49
N ASN A 50 -5.53 -4.39 -2.50
CA ASN A 50 -6.91 -4.83 -2.69
C ASN A 50 -7.94 -3.72 -2.46
N THR A 51 -7.60 -2.63 -1.76
CA THR A 51 -8.50 -1.48 -1.62
C THR A 51 -8.06 -0.31 -2.49
N TYR A 52 -6.83 0.19 -2.32
CA TYR A 52 -6.39 1.41 -3.02
C TYR A 52 -6.18 1.18 -4.52
N LEU A 53 -5.36 0.18 -4.91
CA LEU A 53 -5.07 -0.09 -6.32
C LEU A 53 -6.31 -0.51 -7.13
N LEU A 54 -7.39 -0.90 -6.46
CA LEU A 54 -8.66 -1.29 -7.07
C LEU A 54 -9.75 -0.22 -6.94
N TYR A 55 -9.43 0.97 -6.41
CA TYR A 55 -10.46 1.95 -6.05
C TYR A 55 -11.07 2.69 -7.25
N TYR A 56 -10.27 3.01 -8.27
CA TYR A 56 -10.71 3.74 -9.47
C TYR A 56 -10.71 2.82 -10.70
N GLU A 57 -9.57 2.73 -11.38
CA GLU A 57 -9.31 1.75 -12.43
C GLU A 57 -8.40 0.67 -11.81
N PRO A 58 -8.77 -0.61 -11.90
CA PRO A 58 -8.03 -1.67 -11.22
C PRO A 58 -6.61 -1.80 -11.77
N LEU A 59 -5.64 -1.61 -10.89
CA LEU A 59 -4.23 -1.79 -11.16
C LEU A 59 -3.73 -3.11 -10.57
N GLU A 60 -2.87 -3.80 -11.32
CA GLU A 60 -2.13 -4.94 -10.80
C GLU A 60 -1.09 -4.52 -9.75
N MET A 61 -0.73 -5.44 -8.86
CA MET A 61 0.24 -5.22 -7.79
C MET A 61 1.56 -4.59 -8.26
N ALA A 62 2.07 -5.00 -9.42
CA ALA A 62 3.34 -4.50 -9.96
C ALA A 62 3.28 -3.02 -10.35
N ALA A 63 2.14 -2.56 -10.90
CA ALA A 63 1.94 -1.15 -11.22
C ALA A 63 1.99 -0.26 -9.97
N GLY A 64 1.54 -0.81 -8.84
CA GLY A 64 1.60 -0.16 -7.53
C GLY A 64 3.02 0.11 -7.00
N CYS A 65 4.06 -0.50 -7.57
CA CYS A 65 5.42 -0.36 -7.05
C CYS A 65 6.01 1.03 -7.39
N GLY A 66 5.88 1.49 -8.64
CA GLY A 66 6.64 2.64 -9.13
C GLY A 66 5.90 3.98 -9.14
N ASN A 67 4.57 4.02 -9.11
CA ASN A 67 3.83 5.25 -9.45
C ASN A 67 2.71 5.62 -8.48
N GLU A 68 2.40 4.73 -7.54
CA GLU A 68 1.13 4.78 -6.81
C GLU A 68 1.29 5.16 -5.33
N ILE A 69 2.52 5.11 -4.82
CA ILE A 69 2.76 5.33 -3.39
C ILE A 69 2.47 6.78 -2.97
N HIS A 70 2.75 7.75 -3.86
CA HIS A 70 2.52 9.16 -3.59
C HIS A 70 1.03 9.48 -3.51
N GLY A 71 0.23 9.00 -4.47
CA GLY A 71 -1.24 9.14 -4.42
C GLY A 71 -1.86 8.42 -3.23
N PHE A 72 -1.28 7.27 -2.84
CA PHE A 72 -1.76 6.56 -1.66
C PHE A 72 -1.44 7.28 -0.35
N LEU A 73 -0.17 7.60 -0.08
CA LEU A 73 0.24 8.16 1.22
C LEU A 73 -0.01 9.66 1.36
N GLY A 74 0.00 10.42 0.26
CA GLY A 74 -0.26 11.86 0.26
C GLY A 74 -1.74 12.25 0.10
N ASP A 75 -2.63 11.31 -0.24
CA ASP A 75 -4.04 11.64 -0.42
C ASP A 75 -4.98 10.56 0.11
N PHE A 76 -5.02 9.39 -0.54
CA PHE A 76 -6.05 8.39 -0.25
C PHE A 76 -6.00 7.90 1.20
N PHE A 77 -4.82 7.54 1.71
CA PHE A 77 -4.65 7.05 3.07
C PHE A 77 -5.06 8.11 4.09
N ILE A 78 -4.66 9.37 3.88
CA ILE A 78 -5.00 10.49 4.78
C ILE A 78 -6.52 10.65 4.88
N ARG A 79 -7.22 10.65 3.74
CA ARG A 79 -8.66 10.97 3.68
C ARG A 79 -9.60 9.78 3.87
N LYS A 80 -9.16 8.56 3.55
CA LYS A 80 -10.02 7.37 3.51
C LYS A 80 -9.70 6.33 4.59
N ALA A 81 -8.50 6.35 5.16
CA ALA A 81 -8.16 5.43 6.23
C ALA A 81 -8.51 6.06 7.60
N MET A 82 -9.51 5.51 8.30
CA MET A 82 -9.95 5.97 9.63
C MET A 82 -8.86 5.99 10.72
N TRP A 83 -7.69 5.43 10.43
CA TRP A 83 -6.54 5.29 11.31
C TRP A 83 -5.34 6.09 10.80
N SER A 84 -5.54 7.04 9.89
CA SER A 84 -4.52 7.93 9.39
C SER A 84 -4.06 8.90 10.47
N THR A 85 -2.77 8.88 10.73
CA THR A 85 -2.03 9.78 11.63
C THR A 85 -0.64 9.92 11.04
N PRO A 86 0.13 10.98 11.37
CA PRO A 86 1.50 11.10 10.90
C PRO A 86 2.37 9.89 11.28
N VAL A 87 2.08 9.25 12.43
CA VAL A 87 2.78 8.03 12.86
C VAL A 87 2.42 6.85 11.97
N THR A 88 1.14 6.68 11.64
CA THR A 88 0.68 5.55 10.83
C THR A 88 1.12 5.67 9.37
N ILE A 89 1.25 6.88 8.80
CA ILE A 89 1.87 7.12 7.48
C ILE A 89 3.22 6.41 7.38
N LYS A 90 4.11 6.66 8.36
CA LYS A 90 5.45 6.09 8.38
C LYS A 90 5.43 4.57 8.52
N SER A 91 4.60 4.03 9.41
CA SER A 91 4.50 2.57 9.57
C SER A 91 3.88 1.90 8.34
N THR A 92 2.94 2.57 7.67
CA THR A 92 2.30 2.09 6.44
C THR A 92 3.31 2.03 5.30
N ALA A 93 4.06 3.11 5.08
CA ALA A 93 5.15 3.14 4.10
C ALA A 93 6.20 2.03 4.37
N ALA A 94 6.53 1.76 5.63
CA ALA A 94 7.46 0.70 6.00
C ALA A 94 6.92 -0.70 5.66
N SER A 95 5.63 -0.96 5.88
CA SER A 95 4.98 -2.22 5.48
C SER A 95 5.03 -2.41 3.96
N ILE A 96 4.66 -1.38 3.20
CA ILE A 96 4.65 -1.42 1.73
C ILE A 96 6.06 -1.60 1.17
N LYS A 97 7.05 -0.88 1.71
CA LYS A 97 8.46 -1.04 1.33
C LYS A 97 8.98 -2.46 1.59
N LYS A 98 8.58 -3.08 2.72
CA LYS A 98 8.93 -4.48 3.02
C LYS A 98 8.26 -5.46 2.06
N PHE A 99 7.01 -5.21 1.72
CA PHE A 99 6.27 -6.02 0.75
C PHE A 99 6.94 -5.97 -0.62
N TYR A 100 7.17 -4.78 -1.18
CA TYR A 100 7.83 -4.70 -2.49
C TYR A 100 9.27 -5.17 -2.49
N LYS A 101 9.97 -5.12 -1.33
CA LYS A 101 11.26 -5.78 -1.19
C LYS A 101 11.15 -7.30 -1.34
N SER A 102 10.17 -7.92 -0.69
CA SER A 102 9.84 -9.34 -0.86
C SER A 102 9.47 -9.64 -2.32
N MET A 103 8.60 -8.85 -2.94
CA MET A 103 8.23 -9.03 -4.35
C MET A 103 9.42 -8.92 -5.29
N LEU A 104 10.37 -8.01 -5.03
CA LEU A 104 11.62 -7.91 -5.79
C LEU A 104 12.49 -9.16 -5.62
N ASP A 105 12.62 -9.66 -4.39
CA ASP A 105 13.43 -10.85 -4.09
C ASP A 105 12.87 -12.12 -4.75
N HIS A 106 11.55 -12.18 -4.97
CA HIS A 106 10.87 -13.25 -5.70
C HIS A 106 10.68 -12.96 -7.21
N GLY A 107 11.15 -11.82 -7.71
CA GLY A 107 11.13 -11.48 -9.15
C GLY A 107 9.77 -11.02 -9.69
N HIS A 108 8.84 -10.60 -8.83
CA HIS A 108 7.51 -10.10 -9.21
C HIS A 108 7.48 -8.61 -9.55
N VAL A 109 8.50 -7.86 -9.15
CA VAL A 109 8.71 -6.45 -9.56
C VAL A 109 10.17 -6.25 -9.96
N ASP A 110 10.42 -5.28 -10.83
CA ASP A 110 11.77 -4.93 -11.23
C ASP A 110 12.45 -4.00 -10.19
N LYS A 111 13.78 -3.92 -10.30
CA LYS A 111 14.60 -3.15 -9.37
C LYS A 111 14.40 -1.63 -9.52
N GLU A 112 14.12 -1.15 -10.73
CA GLU A 112 13.95 0.28 -10.99
C GLU A 112 12.67 0.78 -10.31
N SER A 113 11.55 0.09 -10.50
CA SER A 113 10.29 0.38 -9.81
C SER A 113 10.45 0.37 -8.28
N TYR A 114 11.18 -0.61 -7.74
CA TYR A 114 11.43 -0.66 -6.28
C TYR A 114 12.31 0.50 -5.78
N LEU A 115 13.26 0.99 -6.58
CA LEU A 115 14.08 2.13 -6.21
C LEU A 115 13.26 3.43 -6.24
N ILE A 116 12.39 3.61 -7.24
CA ILE A 116 11.46 4.74 -7.31
C ILE A 116 10.58 4.77 -6.06
N LEU A 117 9.96 3.63 -5.69
CA LEU A 117 9.20 3.50 -4.43
C LEU A 117 10.01 3.98 -3.20
N CYS A 118 11.27 3.55 -3.13
CA CYS A 118 12.12 3.86 -2.00
C CYS A 118 12.49 5.35 -1.92
N ASP A 119 12.72 5.97 -3.08
CA ASP A 119 13.06 7.38 -3.18
C ASP A 119 11.83 8.25 -2.91
N ASP A 120 10.67 7.92 -3.46
CA ASP A 120 9.40 8.59 -3.16
C ASP A 120 9.11 8.59 -1.66
N ILE A 121 9.22 7.43 -1.01
CA ILE A 121 9.03 7.30 0.44
C ILE A 121 10.03 8.16 1.21
N LYS A 122 11.27 8.27 0.73
CA LYS A 122 12.32 9.03 1.42
C LYS A 122 12.12 10.53 1.28
N GLU A 123 11.77 10.99 0.07
CA GLU A 123 11.70 12.40 -0.28
C GLU A 123 10.43 13.06 0.26
N ASN A 124 9.30 12.34 0.24
CA ASN A 124 7.98 12.92 0.54
C ASN A 124 7.46 12.61 1.97
N MET A 125 8.17 11.81 2.77
CA MET A 125 7.69 11.38 4.10
C MET A 125 7.26 12.54 4.99
N SER A 126 8.06 13.59 5.05
CA SER A 126 7.77 14.74 5.91
C SER A 126 6.54 15.50 5.43
N ASP A 127 6.35 15.62 4.12
CA ASP A 127 5.22 16.30 3.52
C ASP A 127 3.93 15.51 3.77
N TRP A 128 3.91 14.19 3.51
CA TRP A 128 2.75 13.35 3.82
C TRP A 128 2.38 13.35 5.30
N GLN A 129 3.37 13.42 6.19
CA GLN A 129 3.13 13.54 7.63
C GLN A 129 2.52 14.89 8.00
N ALA A 130 2.99 15.99 7.39
CA ALA A 130 2.44 17.33 7.60
C ALA A 130 1.02 17.44 7.05
N GLU A 131 0.77 16.96 5.83
CA GLU A 131 -0.57 16.90 5.21
C GLU A 131 -1.56 16.09 6.07
N CYS A 132 -1.11 14.97 6.64
CA CYS A 132 -1.94 14.16 7.53
C CYS A 132 -2.26 14.89 8.84
N GLU A 133 -1.29 15.61 9.40
CA GLU A 133 -1.49 16.41 10.62
C GLU A 133 -2.44 17.58 10.37
N ASP A 134 -2.25 18.29 9.26
CA ASP A 134 -3.09 19.41 8.85
C ASP A 134 -4.54 18.95 8.62
N TYR A 135 -4.75 17.82 7.92
CA TYR A 135 -6.08 17.25 7.70
C TYR A 135 -6.76 16.78 8.99
N ASN A 136 -5.99 16.22 9.93
CA ASN A 136 -6.54 15.75 11.21
C ASN A 136 -6.84 16.89 12.19
N ASN A 137 -6.16 18.03 12.05
CA ASN A 137 -6.33 19.22 12.89
C ASN A 137 -7.20 20.30 12.26
N SER A 138 -7.49 20.22 10.96
CA SER A 138 -8.57 20.99 10.38
C SER A 138 -9.86 20.47 11.02
N ASP A 139 -10.37 21.22 12.00
CA ASP A 139 -11.78 21.18 12.39
C ASP A 139 -12.59 21.55 11.14
N ASP A 140 -12.77 20.61 10.20
CA ASP A 140 -13.72 20.76 9.11
C ASP A 140 -15.14 20.51 9.67
N LEU A 141 -15.52 21.44 10.55
CA LEU A 141 -16.82 22.10 10.51
C LEU A 141 -16.98 22.72 9.11
N ASP A 142 -17.56 21.98 8.18
CA ASP A 142 -18.67 22.42 7.31
C ASP A 142 -18.85 21.43 6.15
N TRP A 143 -19.98 20.74 6.19
CA TRP A 143 -20.63 20.05 5.06
C TRP A 143 -22.05 20.60 4.94
#